data_AF-A0ABD5U0P4-F1
#
_entry.id   AF-A0ABD5U0P4-F1
#
_cell.length_a   1.000
_cell.length_b   1.000
_cell.length_c   1.000
_cell.angle_alpha   90.00
_cell.angle_beta   90.00
_cell.angle_gamma   90.00
#
_symmetry.space_group_name_H-M   'P 1'
#
loop_
_entity.id
_entity.type
_entity.pdbx_description
1 polymer ?
#
loop_
_entity_poly.entity_id
_entity_poly.type
_entity_poly.pdbx_seq_one_letter_code
_entity_poly.pdbx_strand_id
1 'polypeptide(L)' 'MDLLMCRSCGEFTEAIEEDGTLVPRKDECQHCGGTEFKDNSTGKTVRLGD' A
#
# COMPACT_ATOMS: atom_id res chain seq x y z
N MET A 1 13.53 -3.04 1.44
CA MET A 1 12.51 -2.47 0.55
C MET A 1 11.22 -3.10 0.95
N ASP A 2 10.38 -2.30 1.60
CA ASP A 2 9.07 -2.74 2.06
C ASP A 2 8.08 -2.49 0.93
N LEU A 3 7.27 -3.51 0.66
CA LEU A 3 6.31 -3.52 -0.44
C LEU A 3 4.92 -3.72 0.13
N LEU A 4 3.98 -2.94 -0.38
CA LEU A 4 2.57 -3.13 -0.12
C LEU A 4 1.88 -3.69 -1.35
N MET A 5 1.03 -4.68 -1.14
CA MET A 5 0.21 -5.28 -2.17
C MET A 5 -1.09 -4.49 -2.31
N CYS A 6 -1.37 -3.95 -3.49
CA CYS A 6 -2.66 -3.38 -3.80
C CYS A 6 -3.73 -4.48 -3.70
N ARG A 7 -4.77 -4.26 -2.89
CA ARG A 7 -5.86 -5.23 -2.72
C ARG A 7 -6.84 -5.26 -3.90
N SER A 8 -6.80 -4.26 -4.77
CA SER A 8 -7.68 -4.17 -5.93
C SER A 8 -7.18 -5.00 -7.12
N CYS A 9 -5.90 -4.90 -7.46
CA CYS A 9 -5.32 -5.62 -8.61
C CYS A 9 -4.25 -6.67 -8.23
N GLY A 10 -3.77 -6.68 -6.98
CA GLY A 10 -2.72 -7.59 -6.52
C GLY A 10 -1.29 -7.14 -6.83
N GLU A 11 -1.09 -6.00 -7.50
CA GLU A 11 0.25 -5.46 -7.79
C GLU A 11 0.93 -4.93 -6.54
N PHE A 12 2.25 -5.07 -6.48
CA PHE A 12 3.06 -4.55 -5.39
C PHE A 12 3.53 -3.12 -5.70
N THR A 13 3.51 -2.27 -4.69
CA THR A 13 4.03 -0.91 -4.75
C THR A 13 5.05 -0.68 -3.65
N GLU A 14 5.98 0.24 -3.90
CA GLU A 14 6.95 0.68 -2.89
C GLU A 14 6.22 1.38 -1.75
N ALA A 15 6.64 1.08 -0.53
CA ALA A 15 6.13 1.72 0.67
C ALA A 15 7.24 2.42 1.44
N ILE A 16 6.84 3.44 2.19
CA ILE A 16 7.66 4.18 3.12
C ILE A 16 7.04 4.06 4.51
N GLU A 17 7.86 4.14 5.55
CA GLU A 17 7.38 4.21 6.91
C GLU A 17 7.13 5.67 7.29
N GLU A 18 5.88 6.02 7.56
CA GLU A 18 5.48 7.32 8.12
C GLU A 18 4.78 7.08 9.46
N ASP A 19 5.26 7.75 10.51
CA ASP A 19 4.71 7.65 11.88
C ASP A 19 4.57 6.19 12.39
N GLY A 20 5.52 5.32 12.01
CA GLY A 20 5.51 3.89 12.38
C GLY A 20 4.45 3.06 11.64
N THR A 21 3.87 3.62 10.57
CA THR A 21 2.92 2.94 9.67
C THR A 21 3.53 2.84 8.28
N LEU A 22 3.45 1.64 7.72
CA LEU A 22 3.88 1.40 6.35
C LEU A 22 2.81 1.93 5.40
N VAL A 23 3.11 3.01 4.67
CA VAL A 23 2.22 3.66 3.71
C VAL A 23 2.80 3.55 2.30
N PRO A 24 1.97 3.36 1.26
CA PRO A 24 2.48 3.33 -0.10
C PRO A 24 3.06 4.70 -0.46
N ARG A 25 4.11 4.72 -1.27
CA ARG A 25 4.78 5.97 -1.68
C ARG A 25 3.87 6.92 -2.47
N LYS A 26 2.78 6.40 -3.02
CA LYS A 26 1.76 7.15 -3.76
C LYS A 26 0.39 6.81 -3.18
N ASP A 27 -0.51 7.78 -3.22
CA ASP A 27 -1.86 7.65 -2.67
C ASP A 27 -2.74 6.63 -3.39
N GLU A 28 -2.35 6.25 -4.60
CA GLU A 28 -3.06 5.31 -5.46
C GLU A 28 -2.13 4.31 -6.15
N CYS A 29 -2.67 3.13 -6.43
CA CYS A 29 -1.97 2.09 -7.16
C CYS A 29 -1.78 2.56 -8.60
N GLN A 30 -0.52 2.67 -9.03
CA GLN A 30 -0.14 3.12 -10.37
C GLN A 30 -0.74 2.27 -11.51
N HIS A 31 -1.18 1.04 -11.22
CA HIS A 31 -1.73 0.11 -12.21
C HIS A 31 -3.24 0.18 -12.35
N CYS A 32 -3.98 0.43 -11.25
CA CYS A 32 -5.45 0.34 -11.24
C CYS A 32 -6.16 1.51 -10.57
N GLY A 33 -5.44 2.46 -9.97
CA GLY A 33 -5.99 3.57 -9.19
C GLY A 33 -6.54 3.15 -7.81
N GLY A 34 -6.39 1.89 -7.40
CA GLY A 34 -6.87 1.42 -6.10
C GLY A 34 -6.11 2.05 -4.94
N THR A 35 -6.81 2.40 -3.87
CA THR A 35 -6.24 3.10 -2.70
C THR A 35 -6.14 2.22 -1.44
N GLU A 36 -6.45 0.93 -1.56
CA GLU A 36 -6.34 -0.04 -0.46
C GLU A 36 -5.15 -0.98 -0.69
N PHE A 37 -4.27 -1.04 0.30
CA PHE A 37 -3.01 -1.75 0.24
C PHE A 37 -2.79 -2.61 1.48
N LYS A 38 -2.14 -3.75 1.31
CA LYS A 38 -1.85 -4.72 2.35
C LYS A 38 -0.36 -5.00 2.45
N ASP A 39 0.16 -4.89 3.66
CA ASP A 39 1.49 -5.38 4.02
C ASP A 39 1.45 -6.91 4.10
N ASN A 40 2.28 -7.56 3.28
CA ASN A 40 2.34 -9.02 3.23
C ASN A 40 3.18 -9.64 4.35
N SER A 41 4.05 -8.85 4.98
CA SER A 41 4.91 -9.24 6.10
C SER A 41 4.15 -9.19 7.43
N THR A 42 3.38 -8.12 7.66
CA THR A 42 2.64 -7.90 8.92
C THR A 42 1.16 -8.22 8.81
N GLY A 43 0.61 -8.34 7.59
CA GLY A 43 -0.81 -8.52 7.35
C GLY A 43 -1.65 -7.26 7.53
N LYS A 44 -1.05 -6.12 7.91
CA LYS A 44 -1.74 -4.85 8.09
C LYS A 44 -2.28 -4.33 6.77
N THR A 45 -3.46 -3.73 6.80
CA THR A 45 -4.07 -3.09 5.63
C THR A 45 -4.16 -1.59 5.89
N VAL A 46 -3.72 -0.80 4.91
CA VAL A 46 -3.79 0.65 4.89
C VAL A 46 -4.70 1.07 3.73
N ARG A 47 -5.61 2.00 3.98
CA ARG A 47 -6.49 2.59 2.98
C ARG A 47 -6.21 4.08 2.92
N LEU A 48 -5.98 4.59 1.73
CA LEU A 48 -5.79 6.01 1.46
C LEU A 48 -7.05 6.58 0.80
N GLY A 49 -7.32 7.85 1.07
CA GLY A 49 -8.55 8.54 0.68
C GLY A 49 -9.64 8.49 1.75
N ASP A 50 -9.98 9.67 2.27
CA ASP A 50 -11.27 9.97 2.94
C ASP A 50 -12.28 10.39 1.86
#